data_AF-A0A7C7RS19-F1
#
_entry.id   AF-A0A7C7RS19-F1
#
_cell.length_a   1.000
_cell.length_b   1.000
_cell.length_c   1.000
_cell.angle_alpha   90.00
_cell.angle_beta   90.00
_cell.angle_gamma   90.00
#
_symmetry.space_group_name_H-M   'P 1'
#
loop_
_entity.id
_entity.type
_entity.pdbx_description
1 polymer ?
#
loop_
_entity_poly.entity_id
_entity_poly.type
_entity_poly.pdbx_seq_one_letter_code
_entity_poly.pdbx_strand_id
1 'polypeptide(L)'
;MISLPKHWIELNELKQGDTVSVAVQRDRSLVIFPGRGRREDRRITLHIDSDEKAVSIARKVIACYLNGYFGIRLVSKKIFTVAQQRAIRDISRKLYMRIMESNSKYIYIQTLIDETKASIDTAVRRMHAIAVSMYR
;
A
#
# COMPACT_ATOMS: atom_id res chain seq x y z
N MET A 1 -14.49 24.92 -18.16
CA MET A 1 -14.60 23.46 -18.39
C MET A 1 -13.60 23.09 -19.47
N ILE A 2 -12.84 22.01 -19.30
CA ILE A 2 -11.87 21.54 -20.30
C ILE A 2 -12.44 20.28 -20.94
N SER A 3 -12.51 20.23 -22.26
CA SER A 3 -12.85 19.02 -23.01
C SER A 3 -11.58 18.24 -23.32
N LEU A 4 -11.59 16.92 -23.09
CA LEU A 4 -10.47 16.05 -23.46
C LEU A 4 -10.69 15.46 -24.87
N PRO A 5 -9.62 15.24 -25.65
CA PRO A 5 -9.74 14.63 -26.97
C PRO A 5 -10.37 13.24 -26.90
N LYS A 6 -11.37 12.96 -27.76
CA LYS A 6 -12.10 11.69 -27.79
C LYS A 6 -11.19 10.47 -27.90
N HIS A 7 -10.21 10.52 -28.80
CA HIS A 7 -9.24 9.44 -28.97
C HIS A 7 -8.41 9.17 -27.70
N TRP A 8 -8.07 10.23 -26.96
CA TRP A 8 -7.33 10.08 -25.69
C TRP A 8 -8.21 9.48 -24.59
N ILE A 9 -9.50 9.82 -24.55
CA ILE A 9 -10.48 9.20 -23.64
C ILE A 9 -10.58 7.69 -23.91
N GLU A 10 -10.73 7.31 -25.19
CA GLU A 10 -10.84 5.91 -25.62
C GLU A 10 -9.57 5.11 -25.32
N LEU A 11 -8.39 5.68 -25.60
CA LEU A 11 -7.10 5.05 -25.31
C LEU A 11 -6.91 4.75 -23.81
N ASN A 12 -7.52 5.56 -22.95
CA ASN A 12 -7.41 5.45 -21.50
C ASN A 12 -8.64 4.83 -20.83
N GLU A 13 -9.59 4.32 -21.62
CA GLU A 13 -10.81 3.64 -21.16
C GLU A 13 -11.66 4.47 -20.19
N LEU A 14 -11.59 5.81 -20.29
CA LEU A 14 -12.29 6.72 -19.40
C LEU A 14 -13.79 6.80 -19.75
N LYS A 15 -14.63 6.80 -18.72
CA LYS A 15 -16.09 6.92 -18.80
C LYS A 15 -16.56 8.25 -18.22
N GLN A 16 -17.80 8.61 -18.54
CA GLN A 16 -18.44 9.78 -17.94
C GLN A 16 -18.48 9.62 -16.41
N GLY A 17 -17.98 10.63 -15.70
CA GLY A 17 -17.87 10.60 -14.23
C GLY A 17 -16.50 10.20 -13.71
N ASP A 18 -15.60 9.68 -14.55
CA ASP A 18 -14.23 9.37 -14.14
C ASP A 18 -13.45 10.65 -13.84
N THR A 19 -12.66 10.61 -12.77
CA THR A 19 -11.79 11.72 -12.38
C THR A 19 -10.51 11.68 -13.23
N VAL A 20 -9.91 12.84 -13.49
CA VAL A 20 -8.56 12.94 -14.05
C VAL A 20 -7.69 13.77 -13.10
N SER A 21 -6.41 13.44 -13.01
CA SER A 21 -5.48 14.23 -12.20
C SER A 21 -4.78 15.25 -13.09
N VAL A 22 -4.58 16.46 -12.57
CA VAL A 22 -3.92 17.55 -13.30
C VAL A 22 -2.73 18.04 -12.48
N ALA A 23 -1.57 18.16 -13.13
CA ALA A 23 -0.37 18.76 -12.54
C ALA A 23 0.05 20.00 -13.34
N VAL A 24 0.50 21.04 -12.62
CA VAL A 24 1.06 22.26 -13.23
C VAL A 24 2.57 22.11 -13.31
N GLN A 25 3.13 22.28 -14.50
CA GLN A 25 4.58 22.28 -14.72
C GLN A 25 5.21 23.64 -14.42
N ARG A 26 6.55 23.70 -14.37
CA ARG A 26 7.30 24.93 -14.09
C ARG A 26 7.10 26.02 -15.15
N ASP A 27 6.89 25.62 -16.41
CA ASP A 27 6.59 26.50 -17.54
C ASP A 27 5.10 26.91 -17.61
N ARG A 28 4.31 26.57 -16.58
CA ARG A 28 2.86 26.79 -16.47
C ARG A 28 2.01 25.94 -17.42
N SER A 29 2.59 24.96 -18.12
CA SER A 29 1.81 23.96 -18.85
C SER A 29 1.07 23.02 -17.89
N LEU A 30 0.02 22.36 -18.38
CA LEU A 30 -0.76 21.37 -17.64
C LEU A 30 -0.47 19.97 -18.17
N VAL A 31 -0.23 19.02 -17.26
CA VAL A 31 -0.20 17.58 -17.57
C VAL A 31 -1.46 16.95 -17.02
N ILE A 32 -2.16 16.20 -17.87
CA ILE A 32 -3.37 15.48 -17.51
C ILE A 32 -3.05 14.00 -17.46
N PHE A 33 -3.31 13.38 -16.32
CA PHE A 33 -3.18 11.96 -16.13
C PHE A 33 -4.56 11.31 -16.18
N PRO A 34 -4.74 10.25 -16.99
CA PRO A 34 -5.97 9.49 -17.00
C PRO A 34 -6.17 8.93 -15.59
N GLY A 35 -7.32 9.20 -14.97
CA GLY A 35 -7.56 8.74 -13.61
C GLY A 35 -7.88 7.26 -13.61
N ARG A 36 -6.84 6.43 -13.67
CA ARG A 36 -6.80 5.31 -12.74
C ARG A 36 -6.57 5.92 -11.37
N GLY A 37 -7.67 6.25 -10.71
CA GLY A 37 -7.68 6.74 -9.34
C GLY A 37 -6.72 5.90 -8.52
N ARG A 38 -5.84 6.58 -7.77
CA ARG A 38 -5.02 6.03 -6.67
C ARG A 38 -4.77 4.52 -6.83
N ARG A 39 -3.74 4.15 -7.62
CA ARG A 39 -3.22 2.78 -7.81
C ARG A 39 -3.94 1.79 -6.89
N GLU A 40 -5.00 1.14 -7.39
CA GLU A 40 -5.93 0.35 -6.57
C GLU A 40 -5.14 -0.41 -5.51
N ASP A 41 -5.45 -0.17 -4.24
CA ASP A 41 -4.76 -0.77 -3.10
C ASP A 41 -4.68 -2.27 -3.30
N ARG A 42 -3.56 -2.79 -3.80
CA ARG A 42 -3.44 -4.19 -4.21
C ARG A 42 -3.68 -5.06 -2.99
N ARG A 43 -4.69 -5.91 -3.03
CA ARG A 43 -5.02 -6.85 -1.94
C ARG A 43 -4.80 -8.28 -2.39
N ILE A 44 -4.37 -9.12 -1.46
CA ILE A 44 -4.18 -10.56 -1.71
C ILE A 44 -4.70 -11.40 -0.55
N THR A 45 -5.16 -12.61 -0.86
CA THR A 45 -5.49 -13.62 0.14
C THR A 45 -4.46 -14.74 0.11
N LEU A 46 -3.89 -15.07 1.27
CA LEU A 46 -2.96 -16.16 1.48
C LEU A 46 -3.65 -17.28 2.27
N HIS A 47 -3.63 -18.49 1.75
CA HIS A 47 -4.07 -19.67 2.48
C HIS A 47 -2.90 -20.26 3.27
N ILE A 48 -3.13 -20.48 4.57
CA ILE A 48 -2.14 -20.98 5.53
C ILE A 48 -2.56 -22.38 5.97
N ASP A 49 -1.65 -23.33 5.77
CA ASP A 49 -1.85 -24.72 6.19
C ASP A 49 -1.68 -24.88 7.70
N SER A 50 -2.27 -25.94 8.26
CA SER A 50 -2.27 -26.14 9.73
C SER A 50 -0.88 -26.45 10.30
N ASP A 51 -0.02 -27.05 9.49
CA ASP A 51 1.36 -27.42 9.77
C ASP A 51 2.38 -26.40 9.20
N GLU A 52 1.90 -25.31 8.60
CA GLU A 52 2.78 -24.31 8.01
C GLU A 52 3.61 -23.60 9.10
N LYS A 53 4.94 -23.67 8.93
CA LYS A 53 5.90 -23.11 9.89
C LYS A 53 5.87 -21.59 9.91
N ALA A 54 6.06 -21.00 11.09
CA ALA A 54 6.11 -19.56 11.33
C ALA A 54 7.03 -18.79 10.35
N VAL A 55 8.20 -19.36 10.04
CA VAL A 55 9.17 -18.76 9.10
C VAL A 55 8.62 -18.70 7.66
N SER A 56 7.87 -19.71 7.23
CA SER A 56 7.23 -19.73 5.91
C SER A 56 6.16 -18.63 5.80
N ILE A 57 5.31 -18.52 6.82
CA ILE A 57 4.26 -17.49 6.89
C ILE A 57 4.89 -16.09 6.82
N ALA A 58 5.94 -15.85 7.62
CA ALA A 58 6.65 -14.57 7.59
C ALA A 58 7.23 -14.27 6.21
N ARG A 59 7.86 -15.24 5.53
CA ARG A 59 8.38 -15.07 4.16
C ARG A 59 7.28 -14.74 3.15
N LYS A 60 6.12 -15.41 3.21
CA LYS A 60 4.98 -15.11 2.32
C LYS A 60 4.49 -13.68 2.52
N VAL A 61 4.38 -13.23 3.77
CA VAL A 61 3.98 -11.85 4.09
C VAL A 61 5.01 -10.83 3.59
N ILE A 62 6.30 -11.07 3.81
CA ILE A 62 7.39 -10.22 3.29
C ILE A 62 7.32 -10.15 1.76
N ALA A 63 7.16 -11.28 1.08
CA ALA A 63 7.05 -11.32 -0.36
C ALA A 63 5.87 -10.46 -0.86
N CYS A 64 4.70 -10.56 -0.22
CA CYS A 64 3.55 -9.72 -0.57
C CYS A 64 3.84 -8.24 -0.32
N TYR A 65 4.45 -7.89 0.81
CA TYR A 65 4.84 -6.52 1.11
C TYR A 65 5.78 -5.94 0.04
N LEU A 66 6.85 -6.67 -0.33
CA LEU A 66 7.80 -6.25 -1.35
C LEU A 66 7.19 -6.16 -2.76
N ASN A 67 6.12 -6.91 -3.03
CA ASN A 67 5.36 -6.83 -4.28
C ASN A 67 4.35 -5.67 -4.31
N GLY A 68 4.31 -4.82 -3.27
CA GLY A 68 3.45 -3.64 -3.19
C GLY A 68 1.98 -3.98 -2.90
N TYR A 69 1.70 -5.08 -2.20
CA TYR A 69 0.36 -5.35 -1.70
C TYR A 69 0.05 -4.49 -0.48
N PHE A 70 -0.97 -3.64 -0.62
CA PHE A 70 -1.46 -2.76 0.43
C PHE A 70 -2.13 -3.53 1.58
N GLY A 71 -2.85 -4.61 1.25
CA GLY A 71 -3.56 -5.45 2.22
C GLY A 71 -3.36 -6.94 1.98
N ILE A 72 -3.16 -7.69 3.06
CA ILE A 72 -2.93 -9.14 3.02
C ILE A 72 -3.94 -9.80 3.96
N ARG A 73 -4.81 -10.63 3.40
CA ARG A 73 -5.74 -11.48 4.16
C ARG A 73 -5.14 -12.86 4.32
N LEU A 74 -4.83 -13.27 5.54
CA LEU A 74 -4.37 -14.62 5.84
C LEU A 74 -5.56 -15.46 6.29
N VAL A 75 -5.80 -16.59 5.61
CA VAL A 75 -6.91 -17.51 5.91
C VAL A 75 -6.31 -18.88 6.25
N SER A 76 -6.57 -19.36 7.46
CA SER A 76 -6.19 -20.71 7.84
C SER A 76 -7.18 -21.72 7.27
N LYS A 77 -6.69 -22.87 6.78
CA LYS A 77 -7.58 -24.02 6.46
C LYS A 77 -8.29 -24.58 7.69
N LYS A 78 -7.71 -24.41 8.88
CA LYS A 78 -8.30 -24.75 10.18
C LYS A 78 -8.32 -23.50 11.07
N ILE A 79 -8.00 -23.66 12.34
CA ILE A 79 -7.77 -22.55 13.27
C ILE A 79 -6.27 -22.28 13.32
N PHE A 80 -5.88 -21.01 13.35
CA PHE A 80 -4.48 -20.65 13.51
C PHE A 80 -3.93 -21.17 14.84
N THR A 81 -2.75 -21.78 14.81
CA THR A 81 -2.04 -22.12 16.05
C THR A 81 -1.49 -20.86 16.72
N VAL A 82 -1.21 -20.93 18.02
CA VAL A 82 -0.60 -19.81 18.77
C VAL A 82 0.72 -19.35 18.13
N ALA A 83 1.52 -20.30 17.62
CA ALA A 83 2.77 -20.00 16.92
C ALA A 83 2.53 -19.23 15.61
N GLN A 84 1.51 -19.61 14.84
CA GLN A 84 1.14 -18.92 13.60
C GLN A 84 0.61 -17.51 13.88
N GLN A 85 -0.28 -17.35 14.87
CA GLN A 85 -0.79 -16.04 15.27
C GLN A 85 0.34 -15.11 15.76
N ARG A 86 1.29 -15.64 16.54
CA ARG A 86 2.48 -14.90 16.98
C ARG A 86 3.33 -14.49 15.78
N ALA A 87 3.60 -15.41 14.85
CA ALA A 87 4.38 -15.12 13.65
C ALA A 87 3.75 -14.00 12.80
N ILE A 88 2.43 -14.03 12.60
CA ILE A 88 1.69 -13.00 11.83
C ILE A 88 1.78 -11.64 12.53
N ARG A 89 1.63 -11.61 13.85
CA ARG A 89 1.72 -10.38 14.65
C ARG A 89 3.12 -9.79 14.67
N ASP A 90 4.14 -10.64 14.77
CA ASP A 90 5.54 -10.22 14.79
C ASP A 90 5.95 -9.64 13.44
N ILE A 91 5.55 -10.30 12.33
CA ILE A 91 5.88 -9.79 11.01
C ILE A 91 5.09 -8.52 10.65
N SER A 92 3.82 -8.43 11.06
CA SER A 92 3.04 -7.21 10.83
C SER A 92 3.67 -6.01 11.52
N ARG A 93 4.16 -6.19 12.77
CA ARG A 93 4.89 -5.14 13.50
C ARG A 93 6.19 -4.73 12.80
N LYS A 94 6.99 -5.69 12.34
CA LYS A 94 8.26 -5.43 11.64
C LYS A 94 8.07 -4.66 10.33
N LEU A 95 6.96 -4.89 9.65
CA LEU A 95 6.63 -4.22 8.38
C LEU A 95 5.74 -2.98 8.55
N TYR A 96 5.52 -2.52 9.79
CA TYR A 96 4.61 -1.40 10.09
C TYR A 96 3.19 -1.58 9.50
N MET A 97 2.75 -2.82 9.33
CA MET A 97 1.40 -3.18 8.91
C MET A 97 0.51 -3.37 10.15
N ARG A 98 -0.70 -2.84 10.11
CA ARG A 98 -1.67 -2.95 11.21
C ARG A 98 -2.64 -4.09 10.96
N ILE A 99 -2.96 -4.84 12.02
CA ILE A 99 -4.03 -5.83 12.01
C ILE A 99 -5.36 -5.08 12.07
N MET A 100 -6.18 -5.23 11.02
CA MET A 100 -7.50 -4.60 10.89
C MET A 100 -8.60 -5.50 11.45
N GLU A 101 -8.49 -6.79 11.15
CA GLU A 101 -9.44 -7.81 11.60
C GLU A 101 -8.68 -9.06 12.01
N SER A 102 -9.17 -9.76 13.03
CA SER A 102 -8.57 -11.00 13.51
C SER A 102 -9.62 -11.88 14.16
N ASN A 103 -9.71 -13.12 13.71
CA ASN A 103 -10.42 -14.19 14.42
C ASN A 103 -9.62 -15.51 14.36
N SER A 104 -10.24 -16.61 14.76
CA SER A 104 -9.59 -17.92 14.83
C SER A 104 -9.17 -18.47 13.46
N LYS A 105 -9.84 -18.08 12.37
CA LYS A 105 -9.62 -18.62 11.01
C LYS A 105 -9.05 -17.61 10.02
N TYR A 106 -9.14 -16.31 10.27
CA TYR A 106 -8.58 -15.30 9.39
C TYR A 106 -8.00 -14.10 10.13
N ILE A 107 -6.97 -13.49 9.54
CA ILE A 107 -6.35 -12.24 9.98
C ILE A 107 -6.17 -11.35 8.75
N TYR A 108 -6.61 -10.09 8.82
CA TYR A 108 -6.38 -9.09 7.78
C TYR A 108 -5.37 -8.05 8.28
N ILE A 109 -4.26 -7.90 7.56
CA ILE A 109 -3.23 -6.90 7.83
C ILE A 109 -3.13 -5.91 6.67
N GLN A 110 -2.84 -4.64 6.99
CA GLN A 110 -2.84 -3.56 6.00
C GLN A 110 -1.74 -2.55 6.33
N THR A 111 -1.04 -2.05 5.31
CA THR A 111 -0.16 -0.88 5.49
C THR A 111 -1.00 0.38 5.65
N LEU A 112 -0.61 1.24 6.59
CA LEU A 112 -1.25 2.55 6.77
C LEU A 112 -0.45 3.68 6.12
N ILE A 113 0.70 3.35 5.52
CA ILE A 113 1.55 4.31 4.84
C ILE A 113 0.95 4.53 3.46
N ASP A 114 0.41 5.72 3.26
CA ASP A 114 0.10 6.22 1.93
C ASP A 114 1.42 6.70 1.31
N GLU A 115 2.04 5.87 0.47
CA GLU A 115 3.30 6.19 -0.21
C GLU A 115 3.20 7.49 -1.03
N THR A 116 2.00 7.89 -1.47
CA THR A 116 1.79 9.15 -2.20
C THR A 116 1.91 10.39 -1.30
N LYS A 117 1.84 10.22 0.02
CA LYS A 117 1.96 11.31 1.01
C LYS A 117 3.35 11.44 1.61
N ALA A 118 4.22 10.45 1.44
CA ALA A 118 5.57 10.44 1.96
C ALA A 118 6.55 11.07 0.96
N SER A 119 6.53 12.40 0.83
CA SER A 119 7.51 13.10 0.00
C SER A 119 8.92 12.98 0.58
N ILE A 120 9.84 12.38 -0.18
CA ILE A 120 11.26 12.28 0.17
C ILE A 120 11.85 13.68 0.42
N ASP A 121 11.48 14.66 -0.40
CA ASP A 121 11.91 16.06 -0.22
C ASP A 121 11.48 16.60 1.15
N THR A 122 10.25 16.33 1.57
CA THR A 122 9.77 16.73 2.90
C THR A 122 10.53 16.04 4.03
N ALA A 123 10.85 14.75 3.87
CA ALA A 123 11.64 14.01 4.86
C ALA A 123 13.06 14.57 4.98
N VAL A 124 13.74 14.83 3.86
CA VAL A 124 15.09 15.40 3.82
C VAL A 124 15.12 16.81 4.41
N ARG A 125 14.15 17.67 4.07
CA ARG A 125 14.04 19.01 4.67
C ARG A 125 13.86 18.96 6.18
N ARG A 126 13.06 18.02 6.71
CA ARG A 126 12.89 17.83 8.16
C ARG A 126 14.19 17.38 8.82
N MET A 127 14.89 16.42 8.24
CA MET A 127 16.20 15.97 8.75
C MET A 127 17.21 17.11 8.79
N HIS A 128 17.28 17.91 7.72
CA HIS A 128 18.12 19.10 7.67
C HIS A 128 17.74 20.13 8.74
N ALA A 129 16.44 20.42 8.91
CA ALA A 129 15.98 21.37 9.92
C ALA A 129 16.36 20.93 11.35
N ILE A 130 16.22 19.64 11.66
CA ILE A 130 16.65 19.07 12.96
C ILE A 130 18.16 19.23 13.13
N ALA A 131 18.95 18.82 12.13
CA ALA A 131 20.41 18.92 12.18
C ALA A 131 20.89 20.37 12.39
N VAL A 132 20.28 21.34 11.68
CA VAL A 132 20.59 22.77 11.83
C VAL A 132 20.19 23.29 13.21
N SER A 133 19.04 22.86 13.75
CA SER A 133 18.59 23.25 15.09
C SER A 133 19.45 22.72 16.21
N MET A 134 20.18 21.62 16.00
CA MET A 134 21.12 21.05 16.97
C MET A 134 22.51 21.69 16.90
N TYR A 135 22.83 22.36 15.79
CA TYR A 135 24.12 23.04 15.59
C TYR A 135 24.10 24.51 16.01
N ARG A 136 22.91 25.15 16.02
CA ARG A 136 22.70 26.44 16.66
C ARG A 136 22.49 26.28 18.15
#